data_AF-A0A2N2G117-F1
#
_entry.id   AF-A0A2N2G117-F1
#
_cell.length_a   1.000
_cell.length_b   1.000
_cell.length_c   1.000
_cell.angle_alpha   90.00
_cell.angle_beta   90.00
_cell.angle_gamma   90.00
#
_symmetry.space_group_name_H-M   'P 1'
#
loop_
_entity.id
_entity.type
_entity.pdbx_description
1 polymer ?
#
loop_
_entity_poly.entity_id
_entity_poly.type
_entity_poly.pdbx_seq_one_letter_code
_entity_poly.pdbx_strand_id
1 'polypeptide(L)'
;MSKKVSVWTDIRFWQRSAAWVTGFAAMLLIWLTFDSMGQIAMGTDNDLQNGVTKRVPSPSVINYKITYEMSDKRGHEVPVIGEKETFFGRDDYSEEEARALLNLGKLGVQAKNCMNCHTLLGNGA
;
A
#
# COMPACT_ATOMS: atom_id res chain seq x y z
N MET A 1 -48.91 31.35 5.75
CA MET A 1 -48.34 30.12 6.34
C MET A 1 -47.60 29.38 5.23
N SER A 2 -46.27 29.31 5.28
CA SER A 2 -45.47 28.67 4.22
C SER A 2 -45.81 27.18 4.14
N LYS A 3 -46.23 26.71 2.97
CA LYS A 3 -46.65 25.32 2.72
C LYS A 3 -45.48 24.39 3.06
N LYS A 4 -45.64 23.50 4.05
CA LYS A 4 -44.65 22.44 4.33
C LYS A 4 -44.62 21.48 3.15
N VAL A 5 -43.78 21.78 2.16
CA VAL A 5 -43.38 20.82 1.13
C VAL A 5 -42.61 19.70 1.81
N SER A 6 -42.99 18.46 1.50
CA SER A 6 -42.29 17.28 1.97
C SER A 6 -40.80 17.39 1.66
N VAL A 7 -39.93 16.95 2.56
CA VAL A 7 -38.46 16.94 2.37
C VAL A 7 -38.08 16.22 1.07
N TRP A 8 -38.85 15.20 0.70
CA TRP A 8 -38.69 14.44 -0.54
C TRP A 8 -38.90 15.28 -1.81
N THR A 9 -39.65 16.37 -1.73
CA THR A 9 -39.94 17.29 -2.85
C THR A 9 -39.13 18.58 -2.80
N ASP A 10 -38.30 18.78 -1.77
CA ASP A 10 -37.49 19.99 -1.60
C ASP A 10 -36.14 19.87 -2.33
N ILE A 11 -36.08 20.47 -3.52
CA ILE A 11 -34.88 20.50 -4.37
C ILE A 11 -33.70 21.15 -3.62
N ARG A 12 -33.93 22.19 -2.83
CA ARG A 12 -32.86 22.91 -2.13
C ARG A 12 -32.28 22.06 -1.01
N PHE A 13 -33.12 21.30 -0.30
CA PHE A 13 -32.67 20.34 0.69
C PHE A 13 -31.73 19.31 0.06
N TRP A 14 -32.16 18.64 -1.01
CA TRP A 14 -31.34 17.61 -1.67
C TRP A 14 -30.06 18.16 -2.29
N GLN A 15 -30.11 19.34 -2.89
CA GLN A 15 -28.92 19.99 -3.44
C GLN A 15 -27.89 20.29 -2.36
N ARG A 16 -28.33 20.80 -1.20
CA ARG A 16 -27.44 21.08 -0.07
C ARG A 16 -26.91 19.80 0.57
N SER A 17 -27.74 18.79 0.74
CA SER A 17 -27.32 17.49 1.27
C SER A 17 -26.31 16.80 0.34
N ALA A 18 -26.54 16.82 -0.97
CA ALA A 18 -25.61 16.29 -1.95
C ALA A 18 -24.26 17.02 -1.91
N ALA A 19 -24.27 18.36 -1.84
CA ALA A 19 -23.05 19.15 -1.69
C ALA A 19 -22.31 18.81 -0.37
N TRP A 20 -23.04 18.65 0.73
CA TRP A 20 -22.46 18.30 2.03
C TRP A 20 -21.85 16.90 2.05
N VAL A 21 -22.59 15.89 1.61
CA VAL A 21 -22.12 14.50 1.59
C VAL A 21 -20.91 14.38 0.67
N THR A 22 -20.95 15.00 -0.50
CA THR A 22 -19.82 14.98 -1.46
C THR A 22 -18.61 15.70 -0.87
N GLY A 23 -18.79 16.89 -0.29
CA GLY A 23 -17.70 17.66 0.32
C GLY A 23 -17.05 16.91 1.49
N PHE A 24 -17.85 16.33 2.37
CA PHE A 24 -17.36 15.55 3.51
C PHE A 24 -16.64 14.27 3.06
N ALA A 25 -17.21 13.50 2.13
CA ALA A 25 -16.58 12.31 1.58
C ALA A 25 -15.26 12.65 0.88
N ALA A 26 -15.18 13.75 0.15
CA ALA A 26 -13.95 14.22 -0.49
C ALA A 26 -12.86 14.58 0.54
N MET A 27 -13.21 15.28 1.63
CA MET A 27 -12.26 15.58 2.70
C MET A 27 -11.76 14.30 3.39
N LEU A 28 -12.65 13.35 3.68
CA LEU A 28 -12.27 12.05 4.23
C LEU A 28 -11.33 11.29 3.30
N LEU A 29 -11.62 11.28 2.00
CA LEU A 29 -10.78 10.62 1.00
C LEU A 29 -9.39 11.24 0.94
N ILE A 30 -9.29 12.57 0.97
CA ILE A 30 -8.00 13.28 1.02
C ILE A 30 -7.22 12.87 2.28
N TRP A 31 -7.87 12.86 3.44
CA TRP A 31 -7.22 12.47 4.69
C TRP A 31 -6.72 11.02 4.66
N LEU A 32 -7.57 10.08 4.23
CA LEU A 32 -7.21 8.67 4.07
C LEU A 32 -6.09 8.47 3.03
N THR A 33 -5.98 9.35 2.03
CA THR A 33 -4.89 9.31 1.06
C THR A 33 -3.56 9.59 1.74
N PHE A 34 -3.46 10.62 2.58
CA PHE A 34 -2.23 10.93 3.32
C PHE A 34 -1.86 9.84 4.33
N ASP A 35 -2.86 9.32 5.06
CA ASP A 35 -2.66 8.18 5.97
C ASP A 35 -2.12 6.95 5.23
N SER A 36 -2.73 6.61 4.09
CA SER A 36 -2.30 5.48 3.26
C SER A 36 -0.88 5.68 2.72
N MET A 37 -0.53 6.89 2.25
CA MET A 37 0.82 7.20 1.77
C MET A 37 1.88 6.95 2.84
N GLY A 38 1.61 7.33 4.09
CA GLY A 38 2.53 7.05 5.21
C GLY A 38 2.65 5.55 5.51
N GLN A 39 1.53 4.81 5.43
CA GLN A 39 1.50 3.37 5.69
C GLN A 39 2.21 2.52 4.63
N ILE A 40 2.21 2.96 3.36
CA ILE A 40 2.89 2.27 2.23
C ILE A 40 4.31 2.78 1.98
N ALA A 41 4.78 3.76 2.75
CA ALA A 41 6.15 4.24 2.64
C ALA A 41 7.14 3.12 3.00
N MET A 42 8.15 2.94 2.14
CA MET A 42 9.23 1.99 2.40
C MET A 42 10.00 2.37 3.66
N GLY A 43 10.46 1.36 4.40
CA GLY A 43 11.45 1.53 5.46
C GLY A 43 12.83 1.92 4.95
N THR A 44 13.71 2.18 5.91
CA THR A 44 15.13 2.50 5.70
C THR A 44 16.00 1.35 6.18
N ASP A 45 17.27 1.32 5.77
CA ASP A 45 18.22 0.31 6.27
C ASP A 45 18.39 0.36 7.80
N ASN A 46 18.28 1.54 8.39
CA ASN A 46 18.29 1.70 9.84
C ASN A 46 17.08 1.01 10.50
N ASP A 47 15.90 1.06 9.88
CA ASP A 47 14.72 0.35 10.40
C ASP A 47 14.99 -1.16 10.41
N LEU A 48 15.59 -1.68 9.34
CA LEU A 48 15.92 -3.10 9.19
C LEU A 48 16.97 -3.56 10.22
N GLN A 49 18.04 -2.78 10.42
CA GLN A 49 19.09 -3.08 11.40
C GLN A 49 18.58 -3.05 12.84
N ASN A 50 17.61 -2.18 13.14
CA ASN A 50 16.99 -2.09 14.46
C ASN A 50 15.88 -3.13 14.68
N GLY A 51 15.67 -4.06 13.74
CA GLY A 51 14.62 -5.08 13.82
C GLY A 51 13.20 -4.51 13.70
N VAL A 52 13.05 -3.28 13.20
CA VAL A 52 11.75 -2.62 13.01
C VAL A 52 11.19 -3.00 11.64
N THR A 53 10.16 -3.84 11.64
CA THR A 53 9.46 -4.27 10.41
C THR A 53 8.28 -3.35 10.10
N LYS A 54 8.52 -2.32 9.28
CA LYS A 54 7.43 -1.55 8.65
C LYS A 54 6.61 -2.46 7.71
N ARG A 55 5.41 -2.03 7.32
CA ARG A 55 4.55 -2.77 6.38
C ARG A 55 5.25 -3.05 5.04
N VAL A 56 6.07 -2.11 4.59
CA VAL A 56 6.98 -2.29 3.47
C VAL A 56 8.41 -2.12 4.02
N PRO A 57 9.24 -3.19 4.05
CA PRO A 57 10.60 -3.11 4.57
C PRO A 57 11.53 -2.28 3.67
N SER A 58 12.77 -2.08 4.12
CA SER A 58 13.81 -1.45 3.28
C SER A 58 14.04 -2.25 2.00
N PRO A 59 14.37 -1.60 0.86
CA PRO A 59 14.79 -2.30 -0.35
C PRO A 59 15.92 -3.31 -0.14
N SER A 60 16.86 -3.04 0.76
CA SER A 60 18.00 -3.92 1.07
C SER A 60 17.61 -5.26 1.70
N VAL A 61 16.31 -5.47 2.00
CA VAL A 61 15.76 -6.74 2.46
C VAL A 61 16.06 -7.88 1.47
N ILE A 62 16.32 -7.58 0.20
CA ILE A 62 16.72 -8.56 -0.83
C ILE A 62 18.03 -9.30 -0.49
N ASN A 63 18.85 -8.76 0.42
CA ASN A 63 20.08 -9.40 0.89
C ASN A 63 19.83 -10.46 1.98
N TYR A 64 18.58 -10.69 2.35
CA TYR A 64 18.19 -11.58 3.43
C TYR A 64 17.19 -12.60 2.94
N LYS A 65 17.24 -13.77 3.57
CA LYS A 65 16.26 -14.82 3.37
C LYS A 65 14.90 -14.38 3.91
N ILE A 66 13.85 -14.54 3.11
CA ILE A 66 12.47 -14.26 3.52
C ILE A 66 11.69 -15.57 3.57
N THR A 67 11.35 -16.01 4.77
CA THR A 67 10.47 -17.16 5.00
C THR A 67 9.05 -16.69 5.28
N TYR A 68 8.08 -17.59 5.15
CA TYR A 68 6.70 -17.36 5.56
C TYR A 68 6.38 -18.32 6.69
N GLU A 69 6.02 -17.78 7.85
CA GLU A 69 5.74 -18.57 9.05
C GLU A 69 4.34 -18.28 9.58
N MET A 70 3.63 -19.31 10.03
CA MET A 70 2.28 -19.18 10.56
C MET A 70 2.26 -18.27 11.79
N SER A 71 1.52 -17.16 11.72
CA SER A 71 1.31 -16.28 12.86
C SER A 71 0.01 -16.61 13.58
N ASP A 72 0.09 -17.16 14.79
CA ASP A 72 -1.10 -17.45 15.61
C ASP A 72 -1.98 -16.21 15.84
N LYS A 73 -1.35 -15.04 15.98
CA LYS A 73 -2.05 -13.77 16.16
C LYS A 73 -2.85 -13.35 14.92
N ARG A 74 -2.32 -13.62 13.72
CA ARG A 74 -2.96 -13.18 12.47
C ARG A 74 -3.76 -14.27 11.79
N GLY A 75 -3.61 -15.53 12.20
CA GLY A 75 -4.26 -16.69 11.61
C GLY A 75 -3.82 -17.01 10.18
N HIS A 76 -2.67 -16.48 9.74
CA HIS A 76 -2.08 -16.74 8.43
C HIS A 76 -0.56 -16.60 8.46
N GLU A 77 0.10 -17.10 7.43
CA GLU A 77 1.54 -17.00 7.26
C GLU A 77 1.99 -15.54 7.05
N VAL A 78 3.03 -15.13 7.77
CA VAL A 78 3.62 -13.79 7.69
C VAL A 78 5.09 -13.88 7.27
N PRO A 79 5.61 -12.88 6.54
CA PRO A 79 7.01 -12.87 6.16
C PRO A 79 7.91 -12.66 7.40
N VAL A 80 8.95 -13.49 7.52
CA VAL A 80 9.99 -13.40 8.54
C VAL A 80 11.34 -13.19 7.84
N ILE A 81 12.10 -12.19 8.31
CA ILE A 81 13.41 -11.86 7.78
C ILE A 81 14.45 -12.69 8.53
N GLY A 82 15.13 -13.55 7.79
CA GLY A 82 16.15 -14.46 8.31
C GLY A 82 17.57 -13.95 8.11
N GLU A 83 18.50 -14.90 7.95
CA GLU A 83 19.92 -14.64 7.72
C GLU A 83 20.19 -14.08 6.32
N LYS A 84 21.45 -13.66 6.07
CA LYS A 84 21.87 -13.18 4.76
C LYS A 84 21.75 -14.28 3.70
N GLU A 85 21.25 -13.91 2.53
CA GLU A 85 21.11 -14.80 1.39
C GLU A 85 21.52 -14.08 0.11
N THR A 86 22.20 -14.81 -0.78
CA THR A 86 22.62 -14.25 -2.06
C THR A 86 21.45 -14.10 -3.02
N PHE A 87 21.24 -12.89 -3.52
CA PHE A 87 20.35 -12.57 -4.62
C PHE A 87 21.17 -12.33 -5.90
N PHE A 88 20.88 -13.04 -6.99
CA PHE A 88 21.70 -13.03 -8.22
C PHE A 88 23.22 -13.21 -7.98
N GLY A 89 23.59 -14.04 -6.99
CA GLY A 89 24.98 -14.34 -6.64
C GLY A 89 25.67 -13.29 -5.76
N ARG A 90 24.95 -12.30 -5.22
CA ARG A 90 25.45 -11.25 -4.34
C ARG A 90 24.54 -11.05 -3.12
N ASP A 91 25.08 -10.69 -1.97
CA ASP A 91 24.34 -10.42 -0.72
C ASP A 91 24.67 -9.03 -0.12
N ASP A 92 25.18 -8.14 -0.97
CA ASP A 92 25.78 -6.86 -0.62
C ASP A 92 25.15 -5.67 -1.35
N TYR A 93 23.90 -5.80 -1.82
CA TYR A 93 23.20 -4.70 -2.48
C TYR A 93 23.01 -3.53 -1.53
N SER A 94 23.48 -2.35 -1.92
CA SER A 94 23.17 -1.11 -1.23
C SER A 94 21.66 -0.79 -1.33
N GLU A 95 21.15 0.05 -0.43
CA GLU A 95 19.75 0.50 -0.46
C GLU A 95 19.37 1.14 -1.81
N GLU A 96 20.29 1.89 -2.41
CA GLU A 96 20.09 2.54 -3.71
C GLU A 96 20.03 1.53 -4.86
N GLU A 97 20.96 0.58 -4.91
CA GLU A 97 20.97 -0.48 -5.92
C GLU A 97 19.71 -1.35 -5.81
N ALA A 98 19.35 -1.75 -4.59
CA ALA A 98 18.16 -2.53 -4.32
C ALA A 98 16.88 -1.78 -4.73
N ARG A 99 16.80 -0.47 -4.44
CA ARG A 99 15.68 0.38 -4.86
C ARG A 99 15.61 0.52 -6.38
N ALA A 100 16.74 0.66 -7.05
CA ALA A 100 16.81 0.72 -8.51
C ALA A 100 16.34 -0.59 -9.15
N LEU A 101 16.74 -1.74 -8.60
CA LEU A 101 16.28 -3.06 -9.05
C LEU A 101 14.78 -3.24 -8.87
N LEU A 102 14.24 -2.87 -7.71
CA LEU A 102 12.78 -2.91 -7.46
C LEU A 102 12.01 -2.01 -8.45
N ASN A 103 12.53 -0.80 -8.71
CA ASN A 103 11.93 0.10 -9.69
C ASN A 103 11.95 -0.49 -11.10
N LEU A 104 13.07 -1.08 -11.51
CA LEU A 104 13.19 -1.75 -12.82
C LEU A 104 12.21 -2.93 -12.93
N GLY A 105 12.11 -3.76 -11.88
CA GLY A 105 11.16 -4.87 -11.83
C GLY A 105 9.72 -4.39 -11.95
N LYS A 106 9.34 -3.35 -11.22
CA LYS A 106 8.01 -2.71 -11.31
C LYS A 106 7.71 -2.21 -12.72
N LEU A 107 8.65 -1.50 -13.34
CA LEU A 107 8.51 -1.04 -14.72
C LEU A 107 8.39 -2.21 -15.72
N GLY A 108 9.13 -3.30 -15.50
CA GLY A 108 9.03 -4.51 -16.30
C GLY A 108 7.63 -5.13 -16.23
N VAL A 109 7.10 -5.30 -15.01
CA VAL A 109 5.73 -5.80 -14.77
C VAL A 109 4.68 -4.93 -15.48
N GLN A 110 4.84 -3.60 -15.41
CA GLN A 110 3.93 -2.66 -16.07
C GLN A 110 4.06 -2.70 -17.60
N ALA A 111 5.28 -2.70 -18.13
CA ALA A 111 5.54 -2.72 -19.56
C ALA A 111 5.06 -4.01 -20.24
N LYS A 112 5.01 -5.12 -19.51
CA LYS A 112 4.48 -6.40 -19.97
C LYS A 112 3.00 -6.60 -19.65
N ASN A 113 2.35 -5.60 -19.07
CA ASN A 113 0.94 -5.62 -18.75
C ASN A 113 0.56 -6.86 -17.90
N CYS A 114 1.42 -7.25 -16.96
CA CYS A 114 1.26 -8.49 -16.21
C CYS A 114 -0.05 -8.53 -15.41
N MET A 115 -0.57 -7.37 -14.98
CA MET A 115 -1.86 -7.28 -14.28
C MET A 115 -3.06 -7.60 -15.16
N ASN A 116 -2.91 -7.71 -16.49
CA ASN A 116 -3.96 -8.22 -17.38
C ASN A 116 -3.99 -9.75 -17.50
N CYS A 117 -3.02 -10.46 -16.93
CA CYS A 117 -2.96 -11.93 -16.95
C CYS A 117 -2.81 -12.56 -15.55
N HIS A 118 -2.45 -11.76 -14.54
CA HIS A 118 -2.19 -12.21 -13.17
C HIS A 118 -2.68 -11.18 -12.16
N THR A 119 -2.92 -11.62 -10.93
CA THR A 119 -3.17 -10.73 -9.80
C THR A 119 -1.87 -10.37 -9.08
N LEU A 120 -1.66 -9.09 -8.79
CA LEU A 120 -0.62 -8.59 -7.90
C LEU A 120 -1.28 -7.89 -6.71
N LEU A 121 -0.93 -8.31 -5.49
CA LEU A 121 -1.55 -7.81 -4.25
C LEU A 121 -3.09 -7.88 -4.29
N GLY A 122 -3.64 -8.95 -4.90
CA GLY A 122 -5.08 -9.14 -5.06
C GLY A 122 -5.76 -8.26 -6.12
N ASN A 123 -5.00 -7.48 -6.90
CA ASN A 123 -5.51 -6.63 -7.97
C ASN A 123 -5.00 -7.10 -9.34
N GLY A 124 -5.85 -7.11 -10.37
CA GLY A 124 -5.52 -7.59 -11.71
C GLY A 124 -6.62 -8.46 -12.32
N ALA A 125 -6.30 -9.11 -13.43
CA ALA A 125 -7.20 -9.95 -14.22
C ALA A 125 -7.55 -11.28 -13.57
#